data_AF-A0A376LNB1-F1
#
_entry.id   AF-A0A376LNB1-F1
#
_cell.length_a   1.000
_cell.length_b   1.000
_cell.length_c   1.000
_cell.angle_alpha   90.00
_cell.angle_beta   90.00
_cell.angle_gamma   90.00
#
_symmetry.space_group_name_H-M   'P 1'
#
loop_
_entity.id
_entity.type
_entity.pdbx_description
1 polymer ?
#
loop_
_entity_poly.entity_id
_entity_poly.type
_entity_poly.pdbx_seq_one_letter_code
_entity_poly.pdbx_strand_id
1 'polypeptide(L)'
;MPALAEKDKQDLIFGCEQGVDFVAASFIRKRSDVIEIREHLKAHGGENIHIISKIENQEGLNNFDEILEASDGIMVARGDLGVEIPVEEVIFAQKMMIEKCIRARKVVITATQMLDSMIKNPRPTRAEAGDVANAILDGTDAVMLSGESAKGKYPLEAVSIMATICERTDRVMNSRLEFNNDNRKLRITEAVCRGAVETAEKLDAPLIVVATQGGKSARAVRKYFPDATILALTTNEKTAHQLVLSKGVVPQLVKEITSTDDFYRLGKELALQSGLAHKGDVVVMVSGALVPSGTTNTASVHVL
;
A
#
# COMPACT_ATOMS: atom_id res chain seq x y z
N MET A 1 26.48 4.10 12.76
CA MET A 1 26.76 2.94 11.88
C MET A 1 26.25 3.25 10.47
N PRO A 2 26.85 2.67 9.40
CA PRO A 2 26.31 2.76 8.04
C PRO A 2 24.92 2.13 7.95
N ALA A 3 24.15 2.45 6.91
CA ALA A 3 22.79 1.90 6.74
C ALA A 3 22.80 0.42 6.36
N LEU A 4 23.84 -0.02 5.63
CA LEU A 4 24.05 -1.40 5.25
C LEU A 4 25.32 -1.96 5.85
N ALA A 5 25.19 -3.03 6.63
CA ALA A 5 26.32 -3.89 6.95
C ALA A 5 26.75 -4.71 5.72
N GLU A 6 27.94 -5.31 5.77
CA GLU A 6 28.44 -6.11 4.65
C GLU A 6 27.56 -7.33 4.37
N LYS A 7 26.96 -7.90 5.42
CA LYS A 7 25.95 -8.95 5.27
C LYS A 7 24.70 -8.45 4.55
N ASP A 8 24.19 -7.27 4.92
CA ASP A 8 22.97 -6.71 4.32
C ASP A 8 23.17 -6.47 2.82
N LYS A 9 24.35 -6.03 2.40
CA LYS A 9 24.68 -5.90 0.98
C LYS A 9 24.57 -7.22 0.22
N GLN A 10 25.07 -8.32 0.80
CA GLN A 10 24.97 -9.65 0.19
C GLN A 10 23.52 -10.14 0.15
N ASP A 11 22.75 -9.89 1.21
CA ASP A 11 21.33 -10.22 1.25
C ASP A 11 20.53 -9.44 0.18
N LEU A 12 20.88 -8.17 -0.07
CA LEU A 12 20.27 -7.38 -1.14
C LEU A 12 20.64 -7.90 -2.53
N ILE A 13 21.90 -8.30 -2.74
CA ILE A 13 22.32 -8.92 -4.01
C ILE A 13 21.51 -10.19 -4.27
N PHE A 14 21.41 -11.05 -3.25
CA PHE A 14 20.57 -12.24 -3.31
C PHE A 14 19.10 -11.88 -3.60
N GLY A 15 18.57 -10.83 -2.98
CA GLY A 15 17.23 -10.31 -3.27
C GLY A 15 17.04 -9.89 -4.74
N CYS A 16 18.04 -9.23 -5.33
CA CYS A 16 18.04 -8.89 -6.75
C CYS A 16 18.06 -10.14 -7.63
N GLU A 17 18.91 -11.12 -7.33
CA GLU A 17 19.01 -12.38 -8.07
C GLU A 17 17.71 -13.19 -8.04
N GLN A 18 17.02 -13.21 -6.90
CA GLN A 18 15.72 -13.86 -6.75
C GLN A 18 14.56 -13.01 -7.28
N GLY A 19 14.80 -11.75 -7.63
CA GLY A 19 13.78 -10.83 -8.09
C GLY A 19 12.70 -10.55 -7.04
N VAL A 20 13.07 -10.28 -5.78
CA VAL A 20 12.10 -9.95 -4.71
C VAL A 20 11.38 -8.64 -4.98
N ASP A 21 10.11 -8.50 -4.58
CA ASP A 21 9.29 -7.32 -4.92
C ASP A 21 9.55 -6.10 -4.03
N PHE A 22 9.91 -6.37 -2.77
CA PHE A 22 10.13 -5.38 -1.73
C PHE A 22 11.37 -5.70 -0.90
N VAL A 23 12.00 -4.65 -0.39
CA VAL A 23 13.04 -4.71 0.64
C VAL A 23 12.60 -3.86 1.83
N ALA A 24 12.42 -4.48 2.99
CA ALA A 24 12.16 -3.77 4.24
C ALA A 24 13.50 -3.44 4.93
N ALA A 25 13.93 -2.19 4.82
CA ALA A 25 15.22 -1.73 5.32
C ALA A 25 15.15 -1.35 6.80
N SER A 26 15.99 -1.95 7.64
CA SER A 26 16.00 -1.74 9.09
C SER A 26 16.82 -0.52 9.49
N PHE A 27 16.45 0.11 10.61
CA PHE A 27 17.09 1.22 11.29
C PHE A 27 17.39 2.42 10.39
N ILE A 28 16.47 2.73 9.47
CA ILE A 28 16.56 3.89 8.60
C ILE A 28 16.36 5.16 9.44
N ARG A 29 17.37 6.04 9.42
CA ARG A 29 17.42 7.24 10.27
C ARG A 29 17.35 8.54 9.48
N LYS A 30 17.70 8.49 8.20
CA LYS A 30 17.86 9.67 7.35
C LYS A 30 17.74 9.30 5.88
N ARG A 31 17.53 10.31 5.03
CA ARG A 31 17.42 10.15 3.58
C ARG A 31 18.59 9.40 2.96
N SER A 32 19.82 9.67 3.41
CA SER A 32 21.03 9.07 2.83
C SER A 32 21.05 7.56 2.95
N ASP A 33 20.45 7.00 4.00
CA ASP A 33 20.38 5.56 4.23
C ASP A 33 19.54 4.88 3.13
N VAL A 34 18.43 5.51 2.75
CA VAL A 34 17.56 5.03 1.67
C VAL A 34 18.24 5.16 0.30
N ILE A 35 19.00 6.25 0.09
CA ILE A 35 19.77 6.46 -1.15
C ILE A 35 20.85 5.39 -1.30
N GLU A 36 21.58 5.06 -0.22
CA GLU A 36 22.60 4.01 -0.22
C GLU A 36 22.01 2.66 -0.68
N ILE A 37 20.85 2.27 -0.15
CA ILE A 37 20.16 1.05 -0.54
C ILE A 37 19.69 1.12 -2.00
N ARG A 38 19.15 2.26 -2.43
CA ARG A 38 18.69 2.48 -3.81
C ARG A 38 19.83 2.30 -4.82
N GLU A 39 20.98 2.89 -4.53
CA GLU A 39 22.17 2.79 -5.37
C GLU A 39 22.69 1.35 -5.40
N HIS A 40 22.73 0.68 -4.25
CA HIS A 40 23.16 -0.71 -4.15
C HIS A 40 22.24 -1.68 -4.91
N LEU A 41 20.92 -1.51 -4.80
CA LEU A 41 19.94 -2.29 -5.58
C LEU A 41 20.12 -2.07 -7.08
N LYS A 42 20.22 -0.81 -7.52
CA LYS A 42 20.39 -0.46 -8.94
C LYS A 42 21.68 -1.03 -9.51
N ALA A 43 22.77 -1.05 -8.74
CA ALA A 43 24.04 -1.63 -9.18
C ALA A 43 23.96 -3.14 -9.49
N HIS A 44 22.92 -3.82 -9.00
CA HIS A 44 22.72 -5.27 -9.16
C HIS A 44 21.40 -5.62 -9.88
N GLY A 45 20.84 -4.70 -10.67
CA GLY A 45 19.62 -4.95 -11.46
C GLY A 45 18.31 -4.96 -10.65
N GLY A 46 18.34 -4.43 -9.42
CA GLY A 46 17.20 -4.33 -8.51
C GLY A 46 16.46 -3.00 -8.58
N GLU A 47 16.57 -2.21 -9.66
CA GLU A 47 15.99 -0.86 -9.72
C GLU A 47 14.46 -0.81 -9.62
N ASN A 48 13.79 -1.92 -9.92
CA ASN A 48 12.34 -2.06 -9.80
C ASN A 48 11.89 -2.61 -8.45
N ILE A 49 12.81 -2.90 -7.52
CA ILE A 49 12.48 -3.34 -6.16
C ILE A 49 12.10 -2.12 -5.32
N HIS A 50 10.95 -2.19 -4.64
CA HIS A 50 10.48 -1.10 -3.79
C HIS A 50 11.13 -1.17 -2.40
N ILE A 51 11.62 -0.03 -1.91
CA ILE A 51 12.23 0.09 -0.59
C ILE A 51 11.16 0.54 0.41
N ILE A 52 10.95 -0.28 1.44
CA ILE A 52 10.09 0.02 2.59
C ILE A 52 11.01 0.38 3.76
N SER A 53 11.03 1.64 4.17
CA SER A 53 11.87 2.07 5.29
C SER A 53 11.18 1.75 6.62
N LYS A 54 11.87 1.02 7.49
CA LYS A 54 11.40 0.74 8.85
C LYS A 54 11.78 1.90 9.77
N ILE A 55 10.77 2.50 10.39
CA ILE A 55 10.96 3.57 11.37
C ILE A 55 10.98 2.95 12.77
N GLU A 56 12.18 2.87 13.34
CA GLU A 56 12.49 2.08 14.55
C GLU A 56 13.11 2.93 15.68
N ASN A 57 13.39 4.22 15.45
CA ASN A 57 14.07 5.08 16.43
C ASN A 57 13.66 6.56 16.31
N GLN A 58 14.10 7.37 17.27
CA GLN A 58 13.76 8.80 17.33
C GLN A 58 14.32 9.59 16.15
N GLU A 59 15.53 9.27 15.66
CA GLU A 59 16.15 9.97 14.53
C GLU A 59 15.33 9.75 13.24
N GLY A 60 14.91 8.52 12.96
CA GLY A 60 14.04 8.20 11.84
C GLY A 60 12.67 8.86 11.93
N LEU A 61 12.12 9.00 13.14
CA LEU A 61 10.87 9.73 13.37
C LEU A 61 11.04 11.24 13.09
N ASN A 62 12.15 11.84 13.56
CA ASN A 62 12.47 13.24 13.33
C ASN A 62 12.67 13.56 11.84
N ASN A 63 13.33 12.66 11.11
CA ASN A 63 13.64 12.79 9.68
C ASN A 63 12.58 12.13 8.78
N PHE A 64 11.39 11.84 9.31
CA PHE A 64 10.42 11.02 8.62
C PHE A 64 10.06 11.54 7.22
N ASP A 65 9.93 12.86 7.06
CA ASP A 65 9.51 13.47 5.78
C ASP A 65 10.52 13.22 4.64
N GLU A 66 11.82 13.35 4.92
CA GLU A 66 12.85 13.12 3.91
C GLU A 66 13.06 11.62 3.62
N ILE A 67 12.84 10.76 4.61
CA ILE A 67 12.85 9.29 4.47
C ILE A 67 11.66 8.88 3.60
N LEU A 68 10.46 9.37 3.92
CA LEU A 68 9.26 9.09 3.16
C LEU A 68 9.42 9.54 1.71
N GLU A 69 10.03 10.69 1.45
CA GLU A 69 10.27 11.17 0.08
C GLU A 69 11.16 10.21 -0.72
N ALA A 70 12.24 9.69 -0.12
CA ALA A 70 13.20 8.80 -0.79
C ALA A 70 12.76 7.32 -0.87
N SER A 71 11.83 6.90 -0.01
CA SER A 71 11.34 5.51 0.09
C SER A 71 10.18 5.23 -0.87
N ASP A 72 9.79 3.97 -1.08
CA ASP A 72 8.56 3.60 -1.81
C ASP A 72 7.39 3.27 -0.88
N GLY A 73 7.70 2.99 0.38
CA GLY A 73 6.75 2.76 1.46
C GLY A 73 7.41 2.88 2.83
N ILE A 74 6.60 2.70 3.87
CA ILE A 74 7.03 2.76 5.28
C ILE A 74 6.56 1.52 6.01
N MET A 75 7.35 1.06 6.97
CA MET A 75 6.93 0.12 7.99
C MET A 75 7.04 0.80 9.36
N VAL A 76 5.92 0.86 10.08
CA VAL A 76 5.83 1.40 11.43
C VAL A 76 6.14 0.26 12.41
N ALA A 77 7.38 0.20 12.91
CA ALA A 77 7.86 -0.85 13.82
C ALA A 77 7.71 -0.38 15.27
N ARG A 78 6.52 -0.59 15.81
CA ARG A 78 6.07 -0.01 17.09
C ARG A 78 6.85 -0.51 18.29
N GLY A 79 7.19 -1.79 18.30
CA GLY A 79 7.98 -2.42 19.35
C GLY A 79 9.36 -1.79 19.46
N ASP A 80 10.07 -1.64 18.35
CA ASP A 80 11.41 -1.03 18.30
C ASP A 80 11.34 0.49 18.60
N LEU A 81 10.41 1.20 17.95
CA LEU A 81 10.23 2.63 18.16
C LEU A 81 9.91 2.98 19.62
N GLY A 82 9.06 2.18 20.28
CA GLY A 82 8.67 2.35 21.68
C GLY A 82 9.80 2.09 22.70
N VAL A 83 10.96 1.61 22.26
CA VAL A 83 12.17 1.55 23.10
C VAL A 83 12.81 2.93 23.22
N GLU A 84 12.73 3.77 22.17
CA GLU A 84 13.41 5.06 22.13
C GLU A 84 12.53 6.26 22.47
N ILE A 85 11.23 6.18 22.16
CA ILE A 85 10.29 7.29 22.38
C ILE A 85 9.34 6.98 23.56
N PRO A 86 8.78 8.02 24.23
CA PRO A 86 7.80 7.80 25.30
C PRO A 86 6.63 6.94 24.82
N VAL A 87 6.19 5.99 25.65
CA VAL A 87 5.16 5.01 25.28
C VAL A 87 3.83 5.66 24.88
N GLU A 88 3.51 6.79 25.51
CA GLU A 88 2.33 7.61 25.23
C GLU A 88 2.36 8.33 23.87
N GLU A 89 3.55 8.49 23.27
CA GLU A 89 3.75 9.17 21.97
C GLU A 89 3.72 8.21 20.78
N VAL A 90 3.94 6.90 20.99
CA VAL A 90 4.08 5.89 19.92
C VAL A 90 2.87 5.86 18.99
N ILE A 91 1.65 5.93 19.55
CA ILE A 91 0.42 5.88 18.76
C ILE A 91 0.22 7.14 17.93
N PHE A 92 0.71 8.30 18.38
CA PHE A 92 0.63 9.55 17.62
C PHE A 92 1.65 9.57 16.49
N ALA A 93 2.86 9.04 16.74
CA ALA A 93 3.84 8.80 15.70
C ALA A 93 3.30 7.85 14.61
N GLN A 94 2.65 6.74 14.99
CA GLN A 94 1.98 5.83 14.05
C GLN A 94 0.95 6.56 13.19
N LYS A 95 0.00 7.27 13.82
CA LYS A 95 -1.07 7.99 13.12
C LYS A 95 -0.50 9.00 12.12
N MET A 96 0.49 9.78 12.55
CA MET A 96 1.18 10.77 11.73
C MET A 96 1.87 10.14 10.51
N MET A 97 2.62 9.06 10.71
CA MET A 97 3.31 8.36 9.62
C MET A 97 2.33 7.77 8.60
N ILE A 98 1.27 7.11 9.07
CA ILE A 98 0.22 6.54 8.21
C ILE A 98 -0.45 7.65 7.38
N GLU A 99 -0.82 8.77 8.01
CA GLU A 99 -1.47 9.89 7.33
C GLU A 99 -0.57 10.47 6.22
N LYS A 100 0.71 10.68 6.52
CA LYS A 100 1.68 11.20 5.55
C LYS A 100 1.93 10.21 4.40
N CYS A 101 1.95 8.90 4.66
CA CYS A 101 2.06 7.86 3.62
C CYS A 101 0.86 7.88 2.66
N ILE A 102 -0.37 7.93 3.20
CA ILE A 102 -1.60 8.07 2.41
C ILE A 102 -1.50 9.31 1.51
N ARG A 103 -1.09 10.44 2.10
CA ARG A 103 -0.96 11.71 1.38
C ARG A 103 0.06 11.64 0.25
N ALA A 104 1.19 10.96 0.49
CA ALA A 104 2.25 10.72 -0.49
C ALA A 104 1.91 9.64 -1.53
N ARG A 105 0.81 8.90 -1.36
CA ARG A 105 0.42 7.72 -2.17
C ARG A 105 1.47 6.61 -2.12
N LYS A 106 2.05 6.41 -0.94
CA LYS A 106 3.05 5.37 -0.65
C LYS A 106 2.45 4.39 0.37
N VAL A 107 2.75 3.12 0.20
CA VAL A 107 2.22 2.05 1.06
C VAL A 107 2.78 2.20 2.48
N VAL A 108 1.95 1.88 3.48
CA VAL A 108 2.38 1.84 4.88
C VAL A 108 1.96 0.52 5.53
N ILE A 109 2.89 -0.10 6.23
CA ILE A 109 2.69 -1.35 6.96
C ILE A 109 2.73 -1.06 8.45
N THR A 110 1.71 -1.46 9.19
CA THR A 110 1.77 -1.46 10.66
C THR A 110 2.30 -2.80 11.15
N ALA A 111 3.41 -2.77 11.89
CA ALA A 111 4.19 -3.95 12.24
C ALA A 111 4.47 -4.05 13.75
N THR A 112 4.84 -5.27 14.16
CA THR A 112 5.21 -5.70 15.53
C THR A 112 4.08 -5.60 16.54
N GLN A 113 4.06 -6.46 17.57
CA GLN A 113 3.06 -6.45 18.65
C GLN A 113 1.60 -6.50 18.14
N MET A 114 1.34 -7.20 17.03
CA MET A 114 0.00 -7.26 16.42
C MET A 114 -0.87 -8.31 17.11
N LEU A 115 -0.51 -9.59 16.99
CA LEU A 115 -1.24 -10.72 17.61
C LEU A 115 -0.26 -11.64 18.37
N ASP A 116 0.80 -11.08 18.98
CA ASP A 116 1.92 -11.81 19.60
C ASP A 116 1.48 -12.93 20.56
N SER A 117 0.38 -12.74 21.30
CA SER A 117 -0.16 -13.76 22.20
C SER A 117 -0.52 -15.05 21.46
N MET A 118 -0.80 -14.98 20.16
CA MET A 118 -1.13 -16.12 19.31
C MET A 118 0.06 -17.00 18.94
N ILE A 119 1.29 -16.59 19.24
CA ILE A 119 2.44 -17.49 19.22
C ILE A 119 2.17 -18.70 20.12
N LYS A 120 1.49 -18.47 21.26
CA LYS A 120 1.24 -19.48 22.29
C LYS A 120 -0.24 -19.89 22.41
N ASN A 121 -1.17 -19.04 21.97
CA ASN A 121 -2.60 -19.22 22.19
C ASN A 121 -3.38 -19.29 20.86
N PRO A 122 -4.48 -20.05 20.78
CA PRO A 122 -5.26 -20.16 19.54
C PRO A 122 -6.15 -18.93 19.25
N ARG A 123 -6.17 -17.94 20.14
CA ARG A 123 -6.99 -16.72 20.01
C ARG A 123 -6.21 -15.52 20.55
N PRO A 124 -6.39 -14.32 19.95
CA PRO A 124 -5.76 -13.12 20.45
C PRO A 124 -6.49 -12.57 21.67
N THR A 125 -5.86 -11.62 22.34
CA THR A 125 -6.48 -10.83 23.39
C THR A 125 -7.43 -9.77 22.78
N ARG A 126 -8.32 -9.23 23.61
CA ARG A 126 -9.17 -8.09 23.22
C ARG A 126 -8.35 -6.84 22.91
N ALA A 127 -7.24 -6.63 23.61
CA ALA A 127 -6.35 -5.48 23.41
C ALA A 127 -5.67 -5.55 22.05
N GLU A 128 -5.11 -6.70 21.69
CA GLU A 128 -4.49 -6.94 20.38
C GLU A 128 -5.50 -6.76 19.23
N ALA A 129 -6.71 -7.32 19.35
CA ALA A 129 -7.75 -7.13 18.33
C ALA A 129 -8.14 -5.65 18.18
N GLY A 130 -8.23 -4.91 19.28
CA GLY A 130 -8.50 -3.47 19.27
C GLY A 130 -7.34 -2.66 18.68
N ASP A 131 -6.10 -3.07 18.91
CA ASP A 131 -4.91 -2.42 18.39
C ASP A 131 -4.80 -2.58 16.86
N VAL A 132 -4.99 -3.81 16.35
CA VAL A 132 -5.09 -4.08 14.90
C VAL A 132 -6.21 -3.25 14.27
N ALA A 133 -7.41 -3.23 14.88
CA ALA A 133 -8.53 -2.45 14.36
C ALA A 133 -8.20 -0.94 14.31
N ASN A 134 -7.53 -0.39 15.33
CA ASN A 134 -7.13 1.01 15.32
C ASN A 134 -6.08 1.32 14.25
N ALA A 135 -5.10 0.44 14.02
CA ALA A 135 -4.14 0.61 12.93
C ALA A 135 -4.82 0.66 11.54
N ILE A 136 -5.88 -0.13 11.35
CA ILE A 136 -6.70 -0.12 10.13
C ILE A 136 -7.49 1.18 10.02
N LEU A 137 -8.12 1.63 11.11
CA LEU A 137 -8.86 2.90 11.16
C LEU A 137 -7.96 4.12 10.93
N ASP A 138 -6.70 4.07 11.37
CA ASP A 138 -5.71 5.10 11.04
C ASP A 138 -5.50 5.19 9.51
N GLY A 139 -5.62 4.06 8.83
CA GLY A 139 -5.64 3.96 7.37
C GLY A 139 -4.46 3.18 6.80
N THR A 140 -3.87 2.27 7.58
CA THR A 140 -2.75 1.44 7.12
C THR A 140 -3.08 0.67 5.84
N ASP A 141 -2.10 0.45 4.97
CA ASP A 141 -2.27 -0.38 3.77
C ASP A 141 -2.29 -1.86 4.13
N ALA A 142 -1.42 -2.24 5.06
CA ALA A 142 -1.23 -3.63 5.45
C ALA A 142 -0.85 -3.76 6.93
N VAL A 143 -1.16 -4.94 7.46
CA VAL A 143 -0.83 -5.37 8.83
C VAL A 143 0.10 -6.56 8.74
N MET A 144 1.13 -6.61 9.59
CA MET A 144 2.19 -7.61 9.51
C MET A 144 2.17 -8.58 10.69
N LEU A 145 2.19 -9.88 10.40
CA LEU A 145 2.48 -10.93 11.39
C LEU A 145 3.97 -11.25 11.36
N SER A 146 4.56 -11.47 12.54
CA SER A 146 5.99 -11.74 12.71
C SER A 146 6.19 -13.13 13.32
N GLY A 147 6.23 -13.22 14.66
CA GLY A 147 6.46 -14.49 15.35
C GLY A 147 5.26 -15.43 15.22
N GLU A 148 4.06 -14.87 15.08
CA GLU A 148 2.79 -15.59 15.00
C GLU A 148 2.75 -16.56 13.82
N SER A 149 3.19 -16.10 12.64
CA SER A 149 3.22 -16.90 11.40
C SER A 149 4.52 -17.69 11.23
N ALA A 150 5.65 -17.17 11.73
CA ALA A 150 6.96 -17.79 11.51
C ALA A 150 7.26 -18.97 12.45
N LYS A 151 6.92 -18.85 13.73
CA LYS A 151 7.26 -19.85 14.77
C LYS A 151 6.15 -20.09 15.81
N GLY A 152 4.96 -19.57 15.55
CA GLY A 152 3.80 -19.71 16.42
C GLY A 152 3.20 -21.11 16.34
N LYS A 153 2.47 -21.49 17.39
CA LYS A 153 1.71 -22.75 17.43
C LYS A 153 0.44 -22.71 16.57
N TYR A 154 -0.04 -21.51 16.25
CA TYR A 154 -1.33 -21.27 15.57
C TYR A 154 -1.19 -20.27 14.41
N PRO A 155 -0.30 -20.53 13.42
CA PRO A 155 0.00 -19.58 12.36
C PRO A 155 -1.20 -19.35 11.43
N LEU A 156 -1.97 -20.40 11.13
CA LEU A 156 -3.16 -20.31 10.27
C LEU A 156 -4.29 -19.54 10.96
N GLU A 157 -4.49 -19.79 12.25
CA GLU A 157 -5.48 -19.10 13.06
C GLU A 157 -5.14 -17.62 13.21
N ALA A 158 -3.85 -17.27 13.35
CA ALA A 158 -3.39 -15.88 13.38
C ALA A 158 -3.75 -15.14 12.09
N VAL A 159 -3.50 -15.75 10.91
CA VAL A 159 -3.91 -15.18 9.63
C VAL A 159 -5.44 -15.10 9.52
N SER A 160 -6.16 -16.14 9.96
CA SER A 160 -7.63 -16.21 9.85
C SER A 160 -8.32 -15.13 10.71
N ILE A 161 -7.86 -14.92 11.95
CA ILE A 161 -8.43 -13.88 12.81
C ILE A 161 -7.97 -12.48 12.38
N MET A 162 -6.74 -12.33 11.86
CA MET A 162 -6.29 -11.08 11.27
C MET A 162 -7.22 -10.69 10.11
N ALA A 163 -7.51 -11.61 9.19
CA ALA A 163 -8.45 -11.39 8.08
C ALA A 163 -9.87 -11.04 8.58
N THR A 164 -10.34 -11.71 9.64
CA THR A 164 -11.64 -11.41 10.27
C THR A 164 -11.69 -10.00 10.86
N ILE A 165 -10.61 -9.55 11.52
CA ILE A 165 -10.51 -8.18 12.04
C ILE A 165 -10.47 -7.18 10.88
N CYS A 166 -9.72 -7.47 9.81
CA CYS A 166 -9.66 -6.64 8.61
C CYS A 166 -11.03 -6.46 7.95
N GLU A 167 -11.72 -7.55 7.58
CA GLU A 167 -13.06 -7.46 6.97
C GLU A 167 -14.03 -6.68 7.86
N ARG A 168 -14.05 -7.00 9.16
CA ARG A 168 -14.95 -6.35 10.10
C ARG A 168 -14.68 -4.85 10.22
N THR A 169 -13.43 -4.44 10.15
CA THR A 169 -13.03 -3.04 10.34
C THR A 169 -13.17 -2.25 9.05
N ASP A 170 -12.82 -2.83 7.91
CA ASP A 170 -12.84 -2.14 6.61
C ASP A 170 -14.27 -1.73 6.23
N ARG A 171 -15.28 -2.56 6.49
CA ARG A 171 -16.68 -2.28 6.12
C ARG A 171 -17.34 -1.10 6.85
N VAL A 172 -16.68 -0.53 7.87
CA VAL A 172 -17.18 0.67 8.59
C VAL A 172 -16.35 1.91 8.29
N MET A 173 -15.30 1.78 7.48
CA MET A 173 -14.56 2.91 6.96
C MET A 173 -15.34 3.52 5.80
N ASN A 174 -15.36 4.84 5.74
CA ASN A 174 -15.89 5.58 4.61
C ASN A 174 -14.73 6.17 3.81
N SER A 175 -15.05 6.56 2.57
CA SER A 175 -14.15 7.36 1.76
C SER A 175 -13.76 8.69 2.40
N ARG A 176 -12.58 9.18 2.01
CA ARG A 176 -11.96 10.38 2.59
C ARG A 176 -11.78 11.45 1.53
N LEU A 177 -12.89 11.90 0.93
CA LEU A 177 -12.92 12.95 -0.10
C LEU A 177 -12.58 14.35 0.43
N GLU A 178 -12.73 14.56 1.74
CA GLU A 178 -12.49 15.81 2.46
C GLU A 178 -11.06 15.98 2.96
N PHE A 179 -10.13 15.07 2.63
CA PHE A 179 -8.71 15.28 2.94
C PHE A 179 -8.26 16.60 2.31
N ASN A 180 -8.19 17.66 3.13
CA ASN A 180 -7.68 18.95 2.73
C ASN A 180 -6.24 18.72 2.26
N ASN A 181 -6.02 18.89 0.96
CA ASN A 181 -4.69 18.76 0.41
C ASN A 181 -3.93 20.03 0.81
N ASP A 182 -2.89 19.90 1.63
CA ASP A 182 -2.02 21.03 2.03
C ASP A 182 -1.46 21.79 0.80
N ASN A 183 -1.41 21.13 -0.36
CA ASN A 183 -1.06 21.75 -1.61
C ASN A 183 -2.23 22.59 -2.15
N ARG A 184 -2.08 23.92 -2.08
CA ARG A 184 -2.98 24.90 -2.74
C ARG A 184 -3.19 24.62 -4.24
N LYS A 185 -2.27 23.90 -4.90
CA LYS A 185 -2.37 23.47 -6.30
C LYS A 185 -2.33 21.94 -6.41
N LEU A 186 -3.49 21.35 -6.66
CA LEU A 186 -3.66 19.92 -6.93
C LEU A 186 -3.03 19.54 -8.27
N ARG A 187 -2.40 18.36 -8.35
CA ARG A 187 -1.98 17.76 -9.63
C ARG A 187 -3.21 17.21 -10.37
N ILE A 188 -3.13 17.08 -11.70
CA ILE A 188 -4.21 16.51 -12.54
C ILE A 188 -4.63 15.13 -12.02
N THR A 189 -3.66 14.25 -11.76
CA THR A 189 -3.88 12.92 -11.14
C THR A 189 -4.75 12.99 -9.90
N GLU A 190 -4.53 13.99 -9.05
CA GLU A 190 -5.25 14.13 -7.79
C GLU A 190 -6.72 14.45 -8.04
N ALA A 191 -6.99 15.44 -8.90
CA ALA A 191 -8.35 15.86 -9.25
C ALA A 191 -9.12 14.75 -9.97
N VAL A 192 -8.49 14.05 -10.91
CA VAL A 192 -9.13 12.96 -11.68
C VAL A 192 -9.41 11.76 -10.80
N CYS A 193 -8.44 11.29 -9.99
CA CYS A 193 -8.68 10.16 -9.09
C CYS A 193 -9.71 10.48 -8.00
N ARG A 194 -9.72 11.72 -7.46
CA ARG A 194 -10.76 12.16 -6.53
C ARG A 194 -12.15 12.14 -7.17
N GLY A 195 -12.26 12.75 -8.36
CA GLY A 195 -13.52 12.77 -9.11
C GLY A 195 -13.99 11.38 -9.50
N ALA A 196 -13.08 10.46 -9.82
CA ALA A 196 -13.42 9.07 -10.11
C ALA A 196 -14.02 8.34 -8.89
N VAL A 197 -13.43 8.52 -7.70
CA VAL A 197 -13.95 7.94 -6.44
C VAL A 197 -15.30 8.56 -6.08
N GLU A 198 -15.41 9.89 -6.11
CA GLU A 198 -16.67 10.59 -5.86
C GLU A 198 -17.78 10.18 -6.86
N THR A 199 -17.42 9.95 -8.13
CA THR A 199 -18.36 9.48 -9.15
C THR A 199 -18.75 8.02 -8.90
N ALA A 200 -17.81 7.17 -8.49
CA ALA A 200 -18.09 5.77 -8.18
C ALA A 200 -19.10 5.67 -7.03
N GLU A 201 -18.92 6.45 -5.96
CA GLU A 201 -19.85 6.51 -4.83
C GLU A 201 -21.24 7.03 -5.23
N LYS A 202 -21.30 8.12 -6.00
CA LYS A 202 -22.59 8.70 -6.43
C LYS A 202 -23.40 7.80 -7.37
N LEU A 203 -22.74 6.84 -8.01
CA LEU A 203 -23.36 5.90 -8.94
C LEU A 203 -23.42 4.48 -8.37
N ASP A 204 -23.11 4.30 -7.08
CA ASP A 204 -23.05 3.00 -6.40
C ASP A 204 -22.23 1.96 -7.18
N ALA A 205 -21.14 2.40 -7.81
CA ALA A 205 -20.27 1.55 -8.62
C ALA A 205 -19.44 0.63 -7.70
N PRO A 206 -19.58 -0.70 -7.74
CA PRO A 206 -18.84 -1.60 -6.86
C PRO A 206 -17.35 -1.73 -7.23
N LEU A 207 -16.96 -1.24 -8.42
CA LEU A 207 -15.64 -1.46 -8.99
C LEU A 207 -15.08 -0.22 -9.70
N ILE A 208 -13.83 0.11 -9.41
CA ILE A 208 -13.01 1.06 -10.15
C ILE A 208 -11.90 0.29 -10.88
N VAL A 209 -11.95 0.25 -12.21
CA VAL A 209 -10.93 -0.39 -13.05
C VAL A 209 -9.85 0.63 -13.40
N VAL A 210 -8.58 0.29 -13.18
CA VAL A 210 -7.46 1.22 -13.34
C VAL A 210 -6.41 0.64 -14.28
N ALA A 211 -6.11 1.31 -15.38
CA ALA A 211 -4.93 1.00 -16.18
C ALA A 211 -3.67 1.55 -15.50
N THR A 212 -2.62 0.74 -15.35
CA THR A 212 -1.40 1.18 -14.69
C THR A 212 -0.13 0.49 -15.20
N GLN A 213 0.94 1.28 -15.35
CA GLN A 213 2.27 0.75 -15.71
C GLN A 213 3.17 0.53 -14.49
N GLY A 214 3.19 1.49 -13.55
CA GLY A 214 4.01 1.44 -12.33
C GLY A 214 3.20 1.51 -11.03
N GLY A 215 1.89 1.29 -11.11
CA GLY A 215 0.96 1.25 -9.98
C GLY A 215 0.56 2.60 -9.39
N LYS A 216 1.12 3.72 -9.88
CA LYS A 216 0.85 5.06 -9.34
C LYS A 216 -0.61 5.48 -9.43
N SER A 217 -1.31 5.13 -10.52
CA SER A 217 -2.74 5.42 -10.69
C SER A 217 -3.60 4.68 -9.68
N ALA A 218 -3.36 3.38 -9.48
CA ALA A 218 -4.07 2.58 -8.48
C ALA A 218 -3.85 3.14 -7.06
N ARG A 219 -2.60 3.47 -6.69
CA ARG A 219 -2.28 4.11 -5.41
C ARG A 219 -2.89 5.51 -5.26
N ALA A 220 -3.06 6.25 -6.36
CA ALA A 220 -3.74 7.55 -6.35
C ALA A 220 -5.25 7.42 -6.12
N VAL A 221 -5.89 6.37 -6.63
CA VAL A 221 -7.29 6.04 -6.31
C VAL A 221 -7.43 5.56 -4.87
N ARG A 222 -6.58 4.61 -4.43
CA ARG A 222 -6.55 4.06 -3.05
C ARG A 222 -6.45 5.13 -1.97
N LYS A 223 -5.77 6.25 -2.25
CA LYS A 223 -5.60 7.36 -1.30
C LYS A 223 -6.93 7.84 -0.70
N TYR A 224 -8.01 7.77 -1.47
CA TYR A 224 -9.32 8.26 -1.06
C TYR A 224 -10.17 7.22 -0.32
N PHE A 225 -9.64 6.01 -0.09
CA PHE A 225 -10.36 4.91 0.56
C PHE A 225 -11.73 4.64 -0.08
N PRO A 226 -11.80 4.42 -1.42
CA PRO A 226 -13.09 4.13 -2.05
C PRO A 226 -13.73 2.88 -1.44
N ASP A 227 -15.05 2.90 -1.31
CA ASP A 227 -15.83 1.71 -0.95
C ASP A 227 -15.74 0.64 -2.07
N ALA A 228 -15.64 1.11 -3.32
CA ALA A 228 -15.46 0.28 -4.50
C ALA A 228 -14.08 -0.42 -4.51
N THR A 229 -14.07 -1.69 -4.92
CA THR A 229 -12.80 -2.42 -5.12
C THR A 229 -12.02 -1.81 -6.29
N ILE A 230 -10.69 -1.78 -6.20
CA ILE A 230 -9.83 -1.28 -7.28
C ILE A 230 -9.28 -2.46 -8.08
N LEU A 231 -9.72 -2.64 -9.32
CA LEU A 231 -9.14 -3.63 -10.24
C LEU A 231 -8.02 -2.99 -11.06
N ALA A 232 -6.75 -3.29 -10.71
CA ALA A 232 -5.60 -2.68 -11.36
C ALA A 232 -5.06 -3.56 -12.50
N LEU A 233 -5.29 -3.15 -13.74
CA LEU A 233 -4.80 -3.82 -14.94
C LEU A 233 -3.39 -3.33 -15.28
N THR A 234 -2.44 -4.25 -15.41
CA THR A 234 -1.07 -3.92 -15.77
C THR A 234 -0.45 -4.99 -16.67
N THR A 235 0.48 -4.59 -17.52
CA THR A 235 1.32 -5.50 -18.32
C THR A 235 2.65 -5.81 -17.64
N ASN A 236 2.90 -5.22 -16.47
CA ASN A 236 4.17 -5.34 -15.74
C ASN A 236 3.99 -6.27 -14.53
N GLU A 237 4.61 -7.45 -14.57
CA GLU A 237 4.52 -8.45 -13.50
C GLU A 237 4.96 -7.91 -12.14
N LYS A 238 6.07 -7.16 -12.11
CA LYS A 238 6.60 -6.56 -10.88
C LYS A 238 5.59 -5.62 -10.22
N THR A 239 4.93 -4.80 -11.03
CA THR A 239 3.91 -3.86 -10.58
C THR A 239 2.66 -4.60 -10.09
N ALA A 240 2.27 -5.70 -10.75
CA ALA A 240 1.17 -6.53 -10.28
C ALA A 240 1.46 -7.08 -8.88
N HIS A 241 2.65 -7.65 -8.64
CA HIS A 241 3.06 -8.13 -7.33
C HIS A 241 3.12 -7.00 -6.29
N GLN A 242 3.67 -5.84 -6.66
CA GLN A 242 3.79 -4.70 -5.76
C GLN A 242 2.44 -4.09 -5.37
N LEU A 243 1.42 -4.18 -6.22
CA LEU A 243 0.10 -3.67 -5.91
C LEU A 243 -0.68 -4.55 -4.94
N VAL A 244 -0.28 -5.81 -4.73
CA VAL A 244 -0.86 -6.69 -3.69
C VAL A 244 -0.79 -6.06 -2.30
N LEU A 245 0.24 -5.25 -2.04
CA LEU A 245 0.42 -4.57 -0.75
C LEU A 245 -0.44 -3.31 -0.60
N SER A 246 -1.09 -2.81 -1.67
CA SER A 246 -1.94 -1.62 -1.60
C SER A 246 -3.36 -1.98 -1.19
N LYS A 247 -3.90 -1.32 -0.16
CA LYS A 247 -5.23 -1.65 0.38
C LYS A 247 -6.34 -1.53 -0.68
N GLY A 248 -7.22 -2.53 -0.73
CA GLY A 248 -8.40 -2.55 -1.61
C GLY A 248 -8.08 -2.72 -3.10
N VAL A 249 -6.84 -3.04 -3.46
CA VAL A 249 -6.41 -3.24 -4.84
C VAL A 249 -6.31 -4.73 -5.17
N VAL A 250 -7.00 -5.15 -6.22
CA VAL A 250 -6.86 -6.45 -6.87
C VAL A 250 -6.07 -6.25 -8.16
N PRO A 251 -4.78 -6.62 -8.22
CA PRO A 251 -4.00 -6.52 -9.43
C PRO A 251 -4.34 -7.65 -10.40
N GLN A 252 -4.37 -7.35 -11.69
CA GLN A 252 -4.56 -8.34 -12.74
C GLN A 252 -3.57 -8.08 -13.88
N LEU A 253 -2.74 -9.10 -14.16
CA LEU A 253 -1.81 -9.07 -15.27
C LEU A 253 -2.57 -9.27 -16.58
N VAL A 254 -2.36 -8.36 -17.53
CA VAL A 254 -2.92 -8.43 -18.88
C VAL A 254 -1.80 -8.43 -19.90
N LYS A 255 -2.06 -9.04 -21.06
CA LYS A 255 -1.04 -9.17 -22.11
C LYS A 255 -0.65 -7.82 -22.71
N GLU A 256 -1.64 -7.02 -23.07
CA GLU A 256 -1.45 -5.73 -23.72
C GLU A 256 -2.67 -4.82 -23.53
N ILE A 257 -2.46 -3.51 -23.64
CA ILE A 257 -3.50 -2.48 -23.71
C ILE A 257 -3.08 -1.55 -24.85
N THR A 258 -3.73 -1.67 -26.00
CA THR A 258 -3.27 -1.03 -27.24
C THR A 258 -3.76 0.40 -27.41
N SER A 259 -4.89 0.74 -26.79
CA SER A 259 -5.54 2.04 -26.88
C SER A 259 -6.48 2.25 -25.69
N THR A 260 -7.01 3.47 -25.56
CA THR A 260 -8.01 3.80 -24.54
C THR A 260 -9.31 3.01 -24.76
N ASP A 261 -9.76 2.83 -26.01
CA ASP A 261 -10.98 2.06 -26.30
C ASP A 261 -10.79 0.56 -26.03
N ASP A 262 -9.60 0.04 -26.33
CA ASP A 262 -9.22 -1.33 -25.98
C ASP A 262 -9.19 -1.54 -24.46
N PHE A 263 -8.67 -0.58 -23.70
CA PHE A 263 -8.75 -0.58 -22.23
C PHE A 263 -10.20 -0.66 -21.75
N TYR A 264 -11.13 0.12 -22.32
CA TYR A 264 -12.53 0.07 -21.90
C TYR A 264 -13.17 -1.28 -22.19
N ARG A 265 -12.96 -1.81 -23.41
CA ARG A 265 -13.47 -3.13 -23.80
C ARG A 265 -12.92 -4.23 -22.89
N LEU A 266 -11.60 -4.28 -22.71
CA LEU A 266 -10.92 -5.26 -21.88
C LEU A 266 -11.32 -5.11 -20.40
N GLY A 267 -11.38 -3.88 -19.90
CA GLY A 267 -11.78 -3.59 -18.52
C GLY A 267 -13.18 -4.10 -18.19
N LYS A 268 -14.13 -3.96 -19.12
CA LYS A 268 -15.49 -4.52 -18.96
C LYS A 268 -15.47 -6.04 -18.89
N GLU A 269 -14.74 -6.67 -19.82
CA GLU A 269 -14.62 -8.13 -19.90
C GLU A 269 -14.01 -8.71 -18.61
N LEU A 270 -12.89 -8.14 -18.16
CA LEU A 270 -12.18 -8.61 -16.98
C LEU A 270 -12.92 -8.28 -15.68
N ALA A 271 -13.65 -7.16 -15.62
CA ALA A 271 -14.54 -6.86 -14.50
C ALA A 271 -15.58 -7.98 -14.30
N LEU A 272 -16.24 -8.42 -15.38
CA LEU A 272 -17.19 -9.55 -15.33
C LEU A 272 -16.50 -10.87 -14.97
N GLN A 273 -15.33 -11.16 -15.53
CA GLN A 273 -14.58 -12.39 -15.23
C GLN A 273 -14.08 -12.45 -13.78
N SER A 274 -13.76 -11.30 -13.18
CA SER A 274 -13.29 -11.22 -11.79
C SER A 274 -14.36 -11.59 -10.76
N GLY A 275 -15.64 -11.53 -11.13
CA GLY A 275 -16.76 -11.71 -10.20
C GLY A 275 -16.97 -10.55 -9.23
N LEU A 276 -16.19 -9.46 -9.33
CA LEU A 276 -16.29 -8.27 -8.49
C LEU A 276 -17.42 -7.31 -8.93
N ALA A 277 -17.93 -7.49 -10.15
CA ALA A 277 -19.05 -6.73 -10.69
C ALA A 277 -19.86 -7.60 -11.67
N HIS A 278 -21.13 -7.25 -11.86
CA HIS A 278 -22.10 -8.01 -12.64
C HIS A 278 -22.72 -7.17 -13.76
N LYS A 279 -23.38 -7.85 -14.70
CA LYS A 279 -24.06 -7.20 -15.82
C LYS A 279 -25.12 -6.22 -15.30
N GLY A 280 -25.09 -4.98 -15.79
CA GLY A 280 -25.94 -3.90 -15.30
C GLY A 280 -25.32 -3.01 -14.23
N ASP A 281 -24.22 -3.45 -13.58
CA ASP A 281 -23.49 -2.60 -12.64
C ASP A 281 -22.74 -1.48 -13.37
N VAL A 282 -22.60 -0.35 -12.68
CA VAL A 282 -21.75 0.75 -13.11
C VAL A 282 -20.30 0.45 -12.72
N VAL A 283 -19.36 0.71 -13.63
CA VAL A 283 -17.92 0.70 -13.35
C VAL A 283 -17.28 2.01 -13.76
N VAL A 284 -16.38 2.51 -12.92
CA VAL A 284 -15.56 3.68 -13.23
C VAL A 284 -14.20 3.22 -13.72
N MET A 285 -13.73 3.74 -14.83
CA MET A 285 -12.47 3.38 -15.46
C MET A 285 -11.50 4.56 -15.45
N VAL A 286 -10.30 4.37 -14.92
CA VAL A 286 -9.30 5.44 -14.72
C VAL A 286 -8.00 5.09 -15.42
N SER A 287 -7.45 6.04 -16.20
CA SER A 287 -6.21 5.82 -16.96
C SER A 287 -5.44 7.13 -17.24
N GLY A 288 -4.27 6.97 -17.86
CA GLY A 288 -3.52 8.07 -18.48
C GLY A 288 -3.62 7.96 -20.00
N ALA A 289 -4.26 8.92 -20.66
CA ALA A 289 -4.37 8.98 -22.12
C ALA A 289 -3.42 10.04 -22.69
N LEU A 290 -2.64 9.68 -23.71
CA LEU A 290 -1.68 10.55 -24.41
C LEU A 290 -0.66 11.22 -23.47
N VAL A 291 -0.28 10.54 -22.39
CA VAL A 291 0.70 11.02 -21.39
C VAL A 291 1.67 9.90 -21.02
N PRO A 292 2.92 10.23 -20.65
CA PRO A 292 3.86 9.22 -20.14
C PRO A 292 3.43 8.69 -18.76
N SER A 293 4.02 7.55 -18.36
CA SER A 293 3.82 6.96 -17.04
C SER A 293 4.05 7.98 -15.92
N GLY A 294 3.14 8.00 -14.94
CA GLY A 294 3.19 8.92 -13.80
C GLY A 294 2.10 10.00 -13.80
N THR A 295 1.36 10.16 -14.90
CA THR A 295 0.19 11.05 -14.98
C THR A 295 -1.09 10.23 -15.20
N THR A 296 -2.15 10.59 -14.50
CA THR A 296 -3.50 10.02 -14.66
C THR A 296 -4.42 11.19 -14.97
N ASN A 297 -5.07 11.18 -16.12
CA ASN A 297 -5.80 12.35 -16.64
C ASN A 297 -7.18 12.01 -17.23
N THR A 298 -7.57 10.74 -17.27
CA THR A 298 -8.85 10.32 -17.84
C THR A 298 -9.62 9.45 -16.85
N ALA A 299 -10.91 9.74 -16.71
CA ALA A 299 -11.89 8.91 -16.03
C ALA A 299 -13.11 8.75 -16.95
N SER A 300 -13.66 7.55 -17.01
CA SER A 300 -14.81 7.19 -17.84
C SER A 300 -15.78 6.31 -17.05
N VAL A 301 -17.07 6.42 -17.33
CA VAL A 301 -18.13 5.65 -16.66
C VAL A 301 -18.76 4.70 -17.67
N HIS A 302 -18.90 3.44 -17.29
CA HIS A 302 -19.47 2.41 -18.15
C HIS A 302 -20.48 1.57 -17.38
N VAL A 303 -21.44 0.98 -18.10
CA VAL A 303 -22.31 -0.10 -17.60
C VAL A 303 -21.80 -1.42 -18.17
N LEU A 304 -21.73 -2.46 -17.34
CA LEU A 304 -21.27 -3.80 -17.76
C LEU A 304 -22.29 -4.51 -18.65
#